data_AF-A0A2V7HGW5-F1
#
_entry.id   AF-A0A2V7HGW5-F1
#
_cell.length_a   1.000
_cell.length_b   1.000
_cell.length_c   1.000
_cell.angle_alpha   90.00
_cell.angle_beta   90.00
_cell.angle_gamma   90.00
#
_symmetry.space_group_name_H-M   'P 1'
#
loop_
_entity.id
_entity.type
_entity.pdbx_description
1 polymer ?
#
loop_
_entity_poly.entity_id
_entity_poly.type
_entity_poly.pdbx_seq_one_letter_code
_entity_poly.pdbx_strand_id
1 'polypeptide(L)'
;MREIIAAFVTQFLVKGQFAVLLYFLAVNGWYLVLLVSSLLELRRHMLLIADESRHLLLSSTLSPTISILAPAYNEEATIETSLRALLALHYPSLEVIVISDGSKDRTVQVLIEKFDL
;
A
#
# COMPACT_ATOMS: atom_id res chain seq x y z
N MET A 1 24.43 -61.86 32.48
CA MET A 1 24.41 -61.62 31.01
C MET A 1 23.19 -60.83 30.54
N ARG A 2 21.95 -61.20 30.91
CA ARG A 2 20.74 -60.43 30.54
C ARG A 2 20.73 -58.97 31.03
N GLU A 3 21.19 -58.71 32.25
CA GLU A 3 21.20 -57.33 32.81
C GLU A 3 22.18 -56.39 32.09
N ILE A 4 23.35 -56.89 31.67
CA ILE A 4 24.35 -56.11 30.92
C ILE A 4 23.79 -55.74 29.53
N ILE A 5 23.13 -56.68 28.86
CA ILE A 5 22.48 -56.44 27.57
C ILE A 5 21.35 -55.42 27.72
N ALA A 6 20.51 -55.56 28.75
CA ALA A 6 19.44 -54.60 29.02
C ALA A 6 19.97 -53.19 29.29
N ALA A 7 21.02 -53.05 30.11
CA ALA A 7 21.64 -51.75 30.38
C ALA A 7 22.23 -51.11 29.11
N PHE A 8 22.86 -51.92 28.25
CA PHE A 8 23.40 -51.44 26.97
C PHE A 8 22.29 -50.95 26.03
N VAL A 9 21.20 -51.72 25.91
CA VAL A 9 20.04 -51.34 25.08
C VAL A 9 19.40 -50.05 25.59
N THR A 10 19.21 -49.90 26.89
CA THR A 10 18.63 -48.68 27.47
C THR A 10 19.54 -47.47 27.23
N GLN A 11 20.85 -47.60 27.40
CA GLN A 11 21.82 -46.52 27.12
C GLN A 11 21.80 -46.11 25.64
N PHE A 12 21.67 -47.07 24.73
CA PHE A 12 21.54 -46.80 23.30
C PHE A 12 20.24 -46.05 22.98
N LEU A 13 19.11 -46.51 23.52
CA LEU A 13 17.80 -45.87 23.33
C LEU A 13 17.77 -44.43 23.86
N VAL A 14 18.33 -44.18 25.05
CA VAL A 14 18.40 -42.84 25.65
C VAL A 14 19.24 -41.90 24.78
N LYS A 15 20.40 -42.34 24.28
CA LYS A 15 21.20 -41.52 23.35
C LYS A 15 20.44 -41.20 22.06
N GLY A 16 19.69 -42.17 21.53
CA GLY A 16 18.82 -41.97 20.38
C GLY A 16 17.74 -40.91 20.63
N GLN A 17 17.09 -40.94 21.79
CA GLN A 17 16.09 -39.94 22.19
C GLN A 17 16.67 -38.53 22.23
N PHE A 18 17.86 -38.34 22.82
CA PHE A 18 18.53 -37.04 22.83
C PHE A 18 18.90 -36.55 21.43
N ALA A 19 19.33 -37.44 20.54
CA ALA A 19 19.62 -37.09 19.15
C ALA A 19 18.36 -36.62 18.39
N VAL A 20 17.23 -37.33 18.55
CA VAL A 20 15.94 -36.95 17.97
C VAL A 20 15.46 -35.62 18.54
N LEU A 21 15.60 -35.41 19.85
CA LEU A 21 15.22 -34.15 20.50
C LEU A 21 16.05 -32.98 19.97
N LEU A 22 17.37 -33.15 19.82
CA LEU A 22 18.25 -32.10 19.30
C LEU A 22 17.91 -31.77 17.84
N TYR A 23 17.64 -32.79 17.02
CA TYR A 23 17.16 -32.59 15.65
C TYR A 23 15.83 -31.82 15.61
N PHE A 24 14.85 -32.22 16.43
CA PHE A 24 13.56 -31.55 16.53
C PHE A 24 13.72 -30.07 16.92
N LEU A 25 14.54 -29.77 17.94
CA LEU A 25 14.80 -28.40 18.37
C LEU A 25 15.51 -27.57 17.30
N ALA A 26 16.47 -28.15 16.58
CA ALA A 26 17.16 -27.47 15.50
C ALA A 26 16.20 -27.11 14.35
N VAL A 27 15.35 -28.05 13.92
CA VAL A 27 14.37 -27.83 12.84
C VAL A 27 13.32 -26.79 13.24
N ASN A 28 12.75 -26.89 14.45
CA ASN A 28 11.77 -25.91 14.92
C ASN A 28 12.41 -24.54 15.17
N GLY A 29 13.64 -24.49 15.68
CA GLY A 29 14.41 -23.26 15.81
C GLY A 29 14.62 -22.58 14.45
N TRP A 30 14.94 -23.36 13.42
CA TRP A 30 15.07 -22.85 12.05
C TRP A 30 13.73 -22.29 11.52
N TYR A 31 12.62 -23.02 11.71
CA TYR A 31 11.30 -22.51 11.33
C TYR A 31 10.93 -21.23 12.07
N LEU A 32 11.28 -21.09 13.36
CA LEU A 32 11.06 -19.86 14.12
C LEU A 32 11.87 -18.70 13.55
N VAL A 33 13.12 -18.92 13.17
CA VAL A 33 13.95 -17.89 12.52
C VAL A 33 13.32 -17.42 11.21
N LEU A 34 12.87 -18.35 10.36
CA LEU A 34 12.19 -18.02 9.11
C LEU A 34 10.89 -17.26 9.35
N LEU A 35 10.09 -17.68 10.33
CA LEU A 35 8.83 -17.02 10.69
C LEU A 35 9.07 -15.59 11.17
N VAL A 36 10.05 -15.38 12.06
CA VAL A 36 10.40 -14.05 12.57
C VAL A 36 10.93 -13.17 11.44
N SER A 37 11.82 -13.68 10.59
CA SER A 37 12.34 -12.96 9.43
C SER A 37 11.21 -12.53 8.49
N SER A 38 10.30 -13.45 8.17
CA SER A 38 9.15 -13.20 7.32
C SER A 38 8.22 -12.13 7.91
N LEU A 39 7.93 -12.21 9.22
CA LEU A 39 7.09 -11.22 9.90
C LEU A 39 7.72 -9.84 9.94
N LEU A 40 9.03 -9.73 10.15
CA LEU A 40 9.74 -8.45 10.13
C LEU A 40 9.73 -7.83 8.73
N GLU A 41 9.93 -8.64 7.70
CA GLU A 41 9.88 -8.19 6.31
C GLU A 41 8.47 -7.77 5.90
N LEU A 42 7.43 -8.56 6.22
CA LEU A 42 6.04 -8.22 5.97
C LEU A 42 5.61 -6.95 6.71
N ARG A 43 6.01 -6.76 7.96
CA ARG A 43 5.74 -5.52 8.71
C ARG A 43 6.39 -4.32 8.06
N ARG A 44 7.64 -4.45 7.59
CA ARG A 44 8.34 -3.39 6.87
C ARG A 44 7.64 -3.08 5.54
N HIS A 45 7.22 -4.09 4.81
CA HIS A 45 6.56 -3.94 3.51
C HIS A 45 5.16 -3.34 3.65
N MET A 46 4.37 -3.77 4.64
CA MET A 46 3.02 -3.24 4.89
C MET A 46 3.02 -1.76 5.30
N LEU A 47 4.00 -1.32 6.09
CA LEU A 47 4.13 0.09 6.48
C LEU A 47 4.51 1.00 5.30
N LEU A 48 5.28 0.48 4.35
CA LEU A 48 5.66 1.21 3.14
C LEU A 48 4.53 1.20 2.09
N ILE A 49 3.85 0.06 1.92
CA ILE A 49 2.78 -0.11 0.93
C ILE A 49 1.48 0.59 1.35
N ALA A 50 1.19 0.79 2.63
CA ALA A 50 -0.06 1.45 3.03
C ALA A 50 -0.25 2.85 2.39
N ASP A 51 0.86 3.53 2.08
CA ASP A 51 0.85 4.81 1.36
C ASP A 51 0.84 4.59 -0.17
N GLU A 52 1.70 3.69 -0.65
CA GLU A 52 1.90 3.43 -2.08
C GLU A 52 0.68 2.74 -2.74
N SER A 53 -0.03 1.87 -2.03
CA SER A 53 -1.19 1.14 -2.55
C SER A 53 -2.40 2.03 -2.81
N ARG A 54 -2.56 3.14 -2.06
CA ARG A 54 -3.55 4.17 -2.41
C ARG A 54 -3.21 4.83 -3.73
N HIS A 55 -1.93 5.17 -3.94
CA HIS A 55 -1.47 5.73 -5.20
C HIS A 55 -1.59 4.73 -6.35
N LEU A 56 -1.22 3.46 -6.18
CA LEU A 56 -1.32 2.42 -7.21
C LEU A 56 -2.76 2.09 -7.62
N LEU A 57 -3.69 2.08 -6.67
CA LEU A 57 -5.12 1.91 -6.97
C LEU A 57 -5.69 3.10 -7.74
N LEU A 58 -5.25 4.32 -7.42
CA LEU A 58 -5.68 5.53 -8.12
C LEU A 58 -4.96 5.69 -9.46
N SER A 59 -3.70 5.29 -9.60
CA SER A 59 -2.87 5.39 -10.81
C SER A 59 -2.95 4.17 -11.73
N SER A 60 -3.83 3.22 -11.42
CA SER A 60 -4.13 2.07 -12.26
C SER A 60 -4.65 2.53 -13.63
N THR A 61 -4.20 1.88 -14.71
CA THR A 61 -4.76 2.09 -16.06
C THR A 61 -6.22 1.65 -16.18
N LEU A 62 -6.74 0.95 -15.16
CA LEU A 62 -8.16 0.57 -15.05
C LEU A 62 -8.97 1.57 -14.21
N SER A 63 -8.36 2.66 -13.72
CA SER A 63 -9.09 3.70 -13.01
C SER A 63 -10.12 4.35 -13.95
N PRO A 64 -11.39 4.47 -13.53
CA PRO A 64 -12.42 5.09 -14.36
C PRO A 64 -12.11 6.57 -14.59
N THR A 65 -12.48 7.12 -15.74
CA THR A 65 -12.42 8.57 -15.93
C THR A 65 -13.40 9.26 -14.98
N ILE A 66 -12.93 10.27 -14.25
CA ILE A 66 -13.76 11.11 -13.38
C ILE A 66 -13.91 12.46 -14.04
N SER A 67 -15.16 12.87 -14.31
CA SER A 67 -15.50 14.20 -14.81
C SER A 67 -16.07 15.05 -13.67
N ILE A 68 -15.40 16.13 -13.33
CA ILE A 68 -15.84 17.12 -12.33
C ILE A 68 -16.52 18.27 -13.07
N LEU A 69 -17.82 18.46 -12.81
CA LEU A 69 -18.55 19.62 -13.29
C LEU A 69 -18.43 20.74 -12.25
N ALA A 70 -17.80 21.85 -12.62
CA ALA A 70 -17.54 22.99 -11.76
C ALA A 70 -18.38 24.20 -12.23
N PRO A 71 -19.59 24.42 -11.68
CA PRO A 71 -20.35 25.63 -11.97
C PRO A 71 -19.63 26.86 -11.40
N ALA A 72 -19.55 27.92 -12.18
CA ALA A 72 -18.91 29.17 -11.81
C ALA A 72 -19.85 30.35 -12.12
N TYR A 73 -20.20 31.11 -11.08
CA TYR A 73 -21.02 32.32 -11.19
C TYR A 73 -20.43 33.42 -10.32
N ASN A 74 -19.92 34.47 -10.97
CA ASN A 74 -19.28 35.62 -10.33
C ASN A 74 -18.12 35.24 -9.37
N GLU A 75 -17.19 34.42 -9.87
CA GLU A 75 -16.05 33.84 -9.15
C GLU A 75 -14.71 34.45 -9.61
N GLU A 76 -14.66 35.67 -10.17
CA GLU A 76 -13.42 36.26 -10.75
C GLU A 76 -12.22 36.25 -9.80
N ALA A 77 -12.44 36.39 -8.48
CA ALA A 77 -11.39 36.44 -7.47
C ALA A 77 -10.85 35.06 -7.06
N THR A 78 -11.62 34.00 -7.27
CA THR A 78 -11.42 32.66 -6.68
C THR A 78 -11.26 31.58 -7.73
N ILE A 79 -11.78 31.78 -8.94
CA ILE A 79 -11.85 30.77 -10.00
C ILE A 79 -10.48 30.21 -10.39
N GLU A 80 -9.44 31.07 -10.45
CA GLU A 80 -8.07 30.62 -10.74
C GLU A 80 -7.58 29.63 -9.68
N THR A 81 -7.71 29.99 -8.40
CA THR A 81 -7.24 29.16 -7.29
C THR A 81 -8.01 27.85 -7.21
N SER A 82 -9.33 27.90 -7.38
CA SER A 82 -10.21 26.72 -7.38
C SER A 82 -9.86 25.76 -8.50
N LEU A 83 -9.66 26.25 -9.73
CA LEU A 83 -9.30 25.39 -10.86
C LEU A 83 -7.90 24.81 -10.72
N ARG A 84 -6.93 25.60 -10.21
CA ARG A 84 -5.58 25.07 -9.88
C ARG A 84 -5.65 23.96 -8.83
N ALA A 85 -6.50 24.08 -7.83
CA ALA A 85 -6.69 23.04 -6.81
C ALA A 85 -7.29 21.77 -7.41
N LEU A 86 -8.28 21.88 -8.30
CA LEU A 86 -8.86 20.74 -9.01
C LEU A 86 -7.85 20.05 -9.92
N LEU A 87 -7.06 20.81 -10.68
CA LEU A 87 -6.03 20.27 -11.57
C LEU A 87 -4.82 19.68 -10.83
N ALA A 88 -4.62 20.03 -9.55
CA ALA A 88 -3.57 19.47 -8.70
C ALA A 88 -3.95 18.10 -8.10
N LEU A 89 -5.17 17.61 -8.32
CA LEU A 89 -5.58 16.28 -7.89
C LEU A 89 -4.76 15.21 -8.64
N HIS A 90 -4.14 14.31 -7.88
CA HIS A 90 -3.34 13.21 -8.43
C HIS A 90 -4.25 12.05 -8.84
N TYR A 91 -4.93 12.21 -9.99
CA TYR A 91 -5.78 11.18 -10.58
C TYR A 91 -5.45 11.02 -12.07
N PRO A 92 -5.24 9.80 -12.59
CA PRO A 92 -4.67 9.58 -13.91
C PRO A 92 -5.59 9.99 -15.07
N SER A 93 -6.91 10.04 -14.84
CA SER A 93 -7.89 10.37 -15.87
C SER A 93 -8.95 11.28 -15.29
N LEU A 94 -8.54 12.53 -15.05
CA LEU A 94 -9.39 13.59 -14.53
C LEU A 94 -9.81 14.53 -15.66
N GLU A 95 -11.10 14.78 -15.77
CA GLU A 95 -11.67 15.80 -16.62
C GLU A 95 -12.34 16.87 -15.75
N VAL A 96 -12.10 18.15 -16.03
CA VAL A 96 -12.74 19.26 -15.32
C VAL A 96 -13.51 20.11 -16.33
N ILE A 97 -14.82 20.19 -16.16
CA ILE A 97 -15.73 20.94 -17.04
C ILE A 97 -16.25 22.13 -16.26
N VAL A 98 -15.75 23.33 -16.59
CA VAL A 98 -16.21 24.57 -15.95
C VAL A 98 -17.44 25.10 -16.68
N ILE A 99 -18.52 25.32 -15.94
CA ILE A 99 -19.80 25.80 -16.50
C ILE A 99 -20.04 27.21 -16.01
N SER A 100 -19.98 28.20 -16.90
CA SER A 100 -20.35 29.57 -16.54
C SER A 100 -21.87 29.73 -16.57
N ASP A 101 -22.48 29.96 -15.41
CA ASP A 101 -23.93 30.14 -15.27
C ASP A 101 -24.34 31.61 -15.49
N GLY A 102 -23.93 32.20 -16.62
CA GLY A 102 -24.24 33.60 -16.95
C GLY A 102 -23.54 34.64 -16.07
N SER A 103 -22.27 34.40 -15.72
CA SER A 103 -21.46 35.34 -14.94
C SER A 103 -21.44 36.74 -15.56
N LYS A 104 -21.56 37.77 -14.72
CA LYS A 104 -21.54 39.19 -15.14
C LYS A 104 -20.18 39.86 -14.91
N ASP A 105 -19.29 39.18 -14.21
CA ASP A 105 -17.95 39.63 -13.87
C ASP A 105 -16.91 39.07 -14.86
N ARG A 106 -15.62 39.14 -14.49
CA ARG A 106 -14.53 38.65 -15.34
C ARG A 106 -14.24 37.15 -15.21
N THR A 107 -15.12 36.33 -14.63
CA THR A 107 -14.86 34.89 -14.37
C THR A 107 -14.33 34.15 -15.58
N VAL A 108 -14.99 34.31 -16.74
CA VAL A 108 -14.60 33.61 -17.98
C VAL A 108 -13.31 34.18 -18.56
N GLN A 109 -13.11 35.50 -18.53
CA GLN A 109 -11.87 36.12 -19.00
C GLN A 109 -10.66 35.66 -18.18
N VAL A 110 -10.81 35.54 -16.86
CA VAL A 110 -9.75 35.01 -15.98
C VAL A 110 -9.38 33.58 -16.39
N LEU A 111 -10.35 32.74 -16.72
CA LEU A 111 -10.08 31.37 -17.18
C LEU A 111 -9.31 31.34 -18.51
N ILE A 112 -9.72 32.13 -19.50
CA ILE A 112 -9.05 32.22 -20.81
C ILE A 112 -7.61 32.73 -20.64
N GLU A 113 -7.43 33.82 -19.89
CA GLU A 113 -6.11 34.45 -19.67
C GLU A 113 -5.14 33.53 -18.92
N LYS A 114 -5.62 32.71 -17.98
CA LYS A 114 -4.77 31.92 -17.07
C LYS A 114 -4.49 30.51 -17.53
N PHE A 115 -5.36 29.93 -18.35
CA PHE A 115 -5.28 28.53 -18.79
C PHE A 115 -5.13 28.37 -20.30
N ASP A 116 -4.97 29.47 -21.05
CA ASP A 116 -4.72 29.48 -22.50
C ASP A 116 -5.76 28.67 -23.29
N LEU A 117 -7.04 28.96 -23.00
CA LEU A 117 -8.22 28.32 -23.58
C LEU A 117 -8.66 28.97 -24.89
#